data_AF-A0A397G8G8-F1
#
_entry.id   AF-A0A397G8G8-F1
#
_cell.length_a   1.000
_cell.length_b   1.000
_cell.length_c   1.000
_cell.angle_alpha   90.00
_cell.angle_beta   90.00
_cell.angle_gamma   90.00
#
_symmetry.space_group_name_H-M   'P 1'
#
loop_
_entity.id
_entity.type
_entity.pdbx_description
1 polymer ?
#
loop_
_entity_poly.entity_id
_entity_poly.type
_entity_poly.pdbx_seq_one_letter_code
_entity_poly.pdbx_strand_id
1 'polypeptide(L)'
;METDPGFIAALEEAKTGAAEGGVPIGAALVSKDGKILGRGHNMRVQKGSATLHAEMSALENSGRLPASAYEGATMYTTLSPCDMCTGACILYKVKRVVIGENKNFMGGEEYLLNRGKEVVVLDNEECKQLMEKFIKEKPELWNEDIAV
;
A
#
# COMPACT_ATOMS: atom_id res chain seq x y z
N MET A 1 9.06 2.35 14.06
CA MET A 1 8.32 2.53 12.79
C MET A 1 7.15 1.57 12.68
N GLU A 2 7.27 0.30 13.11
CA GLU A 2 6.10 -0.60 13.18
C GLU A 2 5.00 -0.13 14.15
N THR A 3 5.37 0.66 15.17
CA THR A 3 4.43 1.31 16.09
C THR A 3 3.90 2.66 15.58
N ASP A 4 4.27 3.07 14.36
CA ASP A 4 3.77 4.31 13.76
C ASP A 4 2.27 4.17 13.47
N PRO A 5 1.41 5.13 13.89
CA PRO A 5 -0.03 5.06 13.63
C PRO A 5 -0.40 4.86 12.16
N GLY A 6 0.41 5.36 11.23
CA GLY A 6 0.22 5.16 9.79
C GLY A 6 0.42 3.71 9.37
N PHE A 7 1.47 3.06 9.90
CA PHE A 7 1.72 1.65 9.61
C PHE A 7 0.69 0.74 10.28
N ILE A 8 0.30 1.04 11.53
CA ILE A 8 -0.77 0.33 12.23
C ILE A 8 -2.06 0.38 11.40
N ALA A 9 -2.43 1.55 10.88
CA ALA A 9 -3.61 1.70 10.03
C ALA A 9 -3.51 0.87 8.74
N ALA A 10 -2.36 0.87 8.06
CA ALA A 10 -2.15 0.05 6.86
C ALA A 10 -2.27 -1.45 7.17
N LEU A 11 -1.73 -1.92 8.29
CA LEU A 11 -1.81 -3.32 8.70
C LEU A 11 -3.23 -3.73 9.11
N GLU A 12 -3.97 -2.85 9.79
CA GLU A 12 -5.39 -3.07 10.06
C GLU A 12 -6.20 -3.21 8.76
N GLU A 13 -5.95 -2.34 7.77
CA GLU A 13 -6.60 -2.43 6.46
C GLU A 13 -6.29 -3.76 5.75
N ALA A 14 -5.03 -4.22 5.79
CA ALA A 14 -4.66 -5.53 5.22
C ALA A 14 -5.44 -6.68 5.87
N LYS A 15 -5.59 -6.66 7.20
CA LYS A 15 -6.38 -7.66 7.94
C LYS A 15 -7.86 -7.58 7.61
N THR A 16 -8.41 -6.38 7.42
CA THR A 16 -9.80 -6.19 6.98
C THR A 16 -9.99 -6.77 5.58
N GLY A 17 -9.14 -6.45 4.61
CA GLY A 17 -9.22 -7.00 3.25
C GLY A 17 -9.12 -8.53 3.23
N ALA A 18 -8.26 -9.10 4.08
CA ALA A 18 -8.19 -10.55 4.27
C ALA A 18 -9.50 -11.15 4.80
N ALA A 19 -10.09 -10.52 5.82
CA ALA A 19 -11.35 -10.96 6.43
C ALA A 19 -12.55 -10.85 5.48
N GLU A 20 -12.51 -9.90 4.55
CA GLU A 20 -13.49 -9.75 3.47
C GLU A 20 -13.26 -10.74 2.30
N GLY A 21 -12.20 -11.55 2.38
CA GLY A 21 -11.84 -12.55 1.38
C GLY A 21 -11.05 -12.01 0.18
N GLY A 22 -10.63 -10.74 0.22
CA GLY A 22 -9.82 -10.07 -0.79
C GLY A 22 -8.31 -10.30 -0.62
N VAL A 23 -7.52 -9.55 -1.40
CA VAL A 23 -6.05 -9.54 -1.34
C VAL A 23 -5.61 -8.78 -0.07
N PRO A 24 -4.79 -9.37 0.82
CA PRO A 24 -4.51 -8.83 2.16
C PRO A 24 -3.43 -7.75 2.14
N ILE A 25 -3.63 -6.71 1.32
CA ILE A 25 -2.74 -5.56 1.22
C ILE A 25 -3.51 -4.34 1.70
N GLY A 26 -2.90 -3.58 2.60
CA GLY A 26 -3.46 -2.35 3.16
C GLY A 26 -2.48 -1.19 3.04
N ALA A 27 -3.02 0.01 2.99
CA ALA A 27 -2.24 1.24 2.87
C ALA A 27 -2.89 2.40 3.62
N ALA A 28 -2.07 3.39 3.98
CA ALA A 28 -2.50 4.64 4.58
C ALA A 28 -1.65 5.81 4.09
N LEU A 29 -2.31 6.87 3.64
CA LEU A 29 -1.67 8.15 3.34
C LEU A 29 -1.70 9.03 4.58
N VAL A 30 -0.52 9.46 5.04
CA VAL A 30 -0.36 10.27 6.24
C VAL A 30 0.31 11.59 5.88
N SER A 31 -0.29 12.71 6.29
CA SER A 31 0.28 14.05 6.11
C SER A 31 1.59 14.21 6.87
N LYS A 32 2.37 15.25 6.51
CA LYS A 32 3.62 15.60 7.21
C LYS A 32 3.44 15.86 8.72
N ASP A 33 2.24 16.25 9.14
CA ASP A 33 1.88 16.55 10.54
C ASP A 33 1.34 15.32 11.28
N GLY A 34 1.39 14.13 10.67
CA GLY A 34 0.98 12.87 11.28
C GLY A 34 -0.51 12.55 11.21
N LYS A 35 -1.33 13.40 10.57
CA LYS A 35 -2.76 13.11 10.34
C LYS A 35 -2.93 12.10 9.21
N ILE A 36 -3.68 11.03 9.44
CA ILE A 36 -4.14 10.10 8.39
C ILE A 36 -5.12 10.86 7.48
N LEU A 37 -4.75 10.99 6.21
CA LEU A 37 -5.55 11.63 5.17
C LEU A 37 -6.52 10.64 4.54
N GLY A 38 -6.09 9.40 4.36
CA GLY A 38 -6.90 8.29 3.86
C GLY A 38 -6.24 6.95 4.18
N ARG A 39 -7.04 5.91 4.31
CA ARG A 39 -6.61 4.51 4.50
C ARG A 39 -7.51 3.61 3.67
N GLY A 40 -6.98 2.48 3.22
CA GLY A 40 -7.73 1.52 2.42
C GLY A 40 -6.94 0.25 2.17
N HIS A 41 -7.64 -0.80 1.78
CA HIS A 41 -7.07 -2.06 1.33
C HIS A 41 -7.45 -2.36 -0.12
N ASN A 42 -6.83 -3.39 -0.68
CA ASN A 42 -7.11 -3.85 -2.03
C ASN A 42 -8.60 -4.25 -2.16
N MET A 43 -9.27 -3.72 -3.19
CA MET A 43 -10.70 -3.91 -3.46
C MET A 43 -10.96 -4.71 -4.75
N ARG A 44 -9.99 -5.52 -5.21
CA ARG A 44 -10.14 -6.37 -6.39
C ARG A 44 -11.37 -7.25 -6.29
N VAL A 45 -11.47 -8.00 -5.19
CA VAL A 45 -12.58 -8.94 -4.98
C VAL A 45 -13.86 -8.22 -4.61
N GLN A 46 -13.77 -7.29 -3.65
CA GLN A 46 -14.91 -6.64 -3.02
C GLN A 46 -15.70 -5.76 -3.98
N LYS A 47 -15.03 -5.18 -4.98
CA LYS A 47 -15.64 -4.29 -5.98
C LYS A 47 -15.48 -4.77 -7.42
N GLY A 48 -14.89 -5.94 -7.65
CA GLY A 48 -14.50 -6.36 -9.00
C GLY A 48 -13.57 -5.36 -9.68
N SER A 49 -12.72 -4.68 -8.90
CA SER A 49 -11.95 -3.53 -9.40
C SER A 49 -10.61 -3.94 -9.96
N ALA A 50 -10.31 -3.46 -11.17
CA ALA A 50 -9.00 -3.67 -11.79
C ALA A 50 -7.90 -2.71 -11.31
N THR A 51 -8.26 -1.65 -10.57
CA THR A 51 -7.33 -0.55 -10.26
C THR A 51 -7.23 -0.22 -8.78
N LEU A 52 -8.16 -0.70 -7.94
CA LEU A 52 -8.17 -0.40 -6.51
C LEU A 52 -7.24 -1.36 -5.75
N HIS A 53 -5.94 -1.27 -6.04
CA HIS A 53 -4.91 -1.75 -5.12
C HIS A 53 -4.96 -0.93 -3.82
N ALA A 54 -4.30 -1.40 -2.76
CA ALA A 54 -4.39 -0.78 -1.44
C ALA A 54 -4.00 0.71 -1.45
N GLU A 55 -2.90 1.06 -2.11
CA GLU A 55 -2.39 2.43 -2.20
C GLU A 55 -3.34 3.32 -3.00
N MET A 56 -3.94 2.77 -4.06
CA MET A 56 -4.96 3.47 -4.86
C MET A 56 -6.25 3.67 -4.05
N SER A 57 -6.65 2.66 -3.28
CA SER A 57 -7.80 2.69 -2.37
C SER A 57 -7.59 3.73 -1.25
N ALA A 58 -6.41 3.81 -0.66
CA ALA A 58 -6.06 4.82 0.34
C ALA A 58 -6.10 6.25 -0.24
N LEU A 59 -5.62 6.44 -1.47
CA LEU A 59 -5.72 7.72 -2.19
C LEU A 59 -7.19 8.08 -2.50
N GLU A 60 -7.97 7.14 -3.02
CA GLU A 60 -9.40 7.32 -3.30
C GLU A 60 -10.17 7.71 -2.04
N ASN A 61 -9.95 6.99 -0.93
CA ASN A 61 -10.59 7.22 0.36
C ASN A 61 -10.14 8.51 1.04
N SER A 62 -9.01 9.10 0.64
CA SER A 62 -8.60 10.44 1.09
C SER A 62 -9.47 11.56 0.51
N GLY A 63 -10.24 11.25 -0.53
CA GLY A 63 -11.04 12.21 -1.27
C GLY A 63 -10.18 13.22 -2.02
N ARG A 64 -10.81 14.29 -2.49
CA ARG A 64 -10.11 15.39 -3.17
C ARG A 64 -9.37 16.25 -2.16
N LEU A 65 -8.05 16.32 -2.30
CA LEU A 65 -7.18 17.16 -1.49
C LEU A 65 -6.45 18.20 -2.36
N PRO A 66 -6.08 19.36 -1.80
CA PRO A 66 -5.17 20.27 -2.49
C PRO A 66 -3.79 19.62 -2.66
N ALA A 67 -3.06 20.01 -3.71
CA ALA A 67 -1.72 19.46 -3.98
C ALA A 67 -0.74 19.60 -2.79
N SER A 68 -0.90 20.65 -1.99
CA SER A 68 -0.10 20.89 -0.78
C SER A 68 -0.31 19.86 0.32
N ALA A 69 -1.41 19.09 0.33
CA ALA A 69 -1.66 18.07 1.34
C ALA A 69 -0.71 16.87 1.22
N TYR A 70 -0.22 16.60 0.00
CA TYR A 70 0.72 15.51 -0.27
C TYR A 70 2.18 15.90 -0.03
N GLU A 71 2.46 17.21 0.11
CA GLU A 71 3.81 17.70 0.38
C GLU A 71 4.30 17.23 1.75
N GLY A 72 5.39 16.46 1.75
CA GLY A 72 5.93 15.86 2.97
C GLY A 72 5.12 14.66 3.48
N ALA A 73 4.05 14.25 2.78
CA ALA A 73 3.26 13.09 3.16
C ALA A 73 4.05 11.78 3.03
N THR A 74 3.65 10.80 3.82
CA THR A 74 4.14 9.42 3.79
C THR A 74 3.03 8.49 3.33
N MET A 75 3.32 7.64 2.35
CA MET A 75 2.49 6.48 2.03
C MET A 75 3.00 5.30 2.85
N TYR A 76 2.15 4.70 3.67
CA TYR A 76 2.40 3.40 4.28
C TYR A 76 1.68 2.35 3.46
N THR A 77 2.36 1.25 3.13
CA THR A 77 1.79 0.09 2.43
C THR A 77 2.34 -1.19 3.04
N THR A 78 1.52 -2.23 3.18
CA THR A 78 1.97 -3.50 3.78
C THR A 78 2.85 -4.32 2.83
N LEU A 79 2.76 -4.10 1.52
CA LEU A 79 3.53 -4.78 0.49
C LEU A 79 4.22 -3.76 -0.42
N SER A 80 5.39 -4.12 -0.96
CA SER A 80 6.10 -3.34 -1.97
C SER A 80 5.16 -2.90 -3.12
N PRO A 81 5.12 -1.61 -3.49
CA PRO A 81 4.16 -1.12 -4.45
C PRO A 81 4.48 -1.55 -5.88
N CYS A 82 3.48 -2.03 -6.63
CA CYS A 82 3.62 -2.29 -8.08
C CYS A 82 3.86 -0.99 -8.87
N ASP A 83 4.10 -1.08 -10.17
CA ASP A 83 4.38 0.09 -11.01
C ASP A 83 3.25 1.12 -11.03
N MET A 84 1.99 0.67 -10.98
CA MET A 84 0.82 1.56 -10.90
C MET A 84 0.86 2.39 -9.59
N CYS A 85 0.98 1.72 -8.45
CA CYS A 85 0.99 2.37 -7.13
C CYS A 85 2.24 3.24 -6.93
N THR A 86 3.38 2.79 -7.45
CA THR A 86 4.62 3.56 -7.54
C THR A 86 4.42 4.85 -8.33
N GLY A 87 3.82 4.75 -9.52
CA GLY A 87 3.48 5.89 -10.36
C GLY A 87 2.57 6.90 -9.65
N ALA A 88 1.57 6.42 -8.91
CA ALA A 88 0.67 7.26 -8.12
C ALA A 88 1.42 8.03 -7.02
N CYS A 89 2.29 7.35 -6.26
CA CYS A 89 3.14 7.99 -5.24
C CYS A 89 4.03 9.09 -5.84
N ILE A 90 4.62 8.82 -7.01
CA ILE A 90 5.45 9.80 -7.73
C ILE A 90 4.63 10.99 -8.22
N LEU A 91 3.48 10.74 -8.84
CA LEU A 91 2.58 11.77 -9.38
C LEU A 91 2.13 12.76 -8.31
N TYR A 92 1.67 12.24 -7.17
CA TYR A 92 1.24 13.06 -6.04
C TYR A 92 2.39 13.60 -5.19
N LYS A 93 3.64 13.30 -5.57
CA LYS A 93 4.86 13.80 -4.93
C LYS A 93 4.91 13.50 -3.43
N VAL A 94 4.40 12.34 -2.99
CA VAL A 94 4.64 11.88 -1.62
C VAL A 94 6.15 11.92 -1.35
N LYS A 95 6.54 12.25 -0.13
CA LYS A 95 7.97 12.38 0.21
C LYS A 95 8.58 11.02 0.50
N ARG A 96 7.80 10.15 1.15
CA ARG A 96 8.27 8.89 1.70
C ARG A 96 7.27 7.77 1.44
N VAL A 97 7.78 6.56 1.21
CA VAL A 97 7.02 5.32 1.15
C VAL A 97 7.60 4.36 2.20
N VAL A 98 6.76 3.93 3.14
CA VAL A 98 7.10 2.94 4.17
C VAL A 98 6.40 1.64 3.81
N ILE A 99 7.18 0.59 3.64
CA ILE A 99 6.77 -0.71 3.10
C ILE A 99 6.84 -1.74 4.23
N GLY A 100 5.77 -2.49 4.44
CA GLY A 100 5.73 -3.59 5.40
C GLY A 100 6.76 -4.66 5.05
N GLU A 101 6.64 -5.25 3.86
CA GLU A 101 7.58 -6.25 3.35
C GLU A 101 7.69 -6.23 1.81
N ASN A 102 8.76 -6.83 1.29
CA ASN A 102 9.04 -6.94 -0.14
C ASN A 102 9.59 -8.32 -0.55
N LYS A 103 9.38 -9.34 0.28
CA LYS A 103 9.79 -10.72 0.05
C LYS A 103 8.79 -11.46 -0.84
N ASN A 104 7.49 -11.27 -0.62
CA ASN A 104 6.46 -11.94 -1.39
C ASN A 104 6.25 -11.30 -2.77
N PHE A 105 6.53 -10.00 -2.86
CA PHE A 105 6.51 -9.23 -4.10
C PHE A 105 7.39 -8.00 -3.93
N MET A 106 8.14 -7.66 -4.97
CA MET A 106 8.90 -6.42 -5.04
C MET A 106 8.58 -5.73 -6.35
N GLY A 107 8.00 -4.54 -6.27
CA GLY A 107 7.65 -3.72 -7.42
C GLY A 107 8.65 -2.59 -7.65
N GLY A 108 8.12 -1.37 -7.81
CA GLY A 108 8.87 -0.19 -8.27
C GLY A 108 9.74 0.50 -7.21
N GLU A 109 10.28 -0.20 -6.21
CA GLU A 109 11.09 0.38 -5.13
C GLU A 109 12.31 1.17 -5.65
N GLU A 110 13.04 0.60 -6.60
CA GLU A 110 14.19 1.28 -7.22
C GLU A 110 13.75 2.54 -7.97
N TYR A 111 12.58 2.50 -8.62
CA TYR A 111 12.06 3.66 -9.33
C TYR A 111 11.64 4.79 -8.37
N LEU A 112 11.07 4.46 -7.21
CA LEU A 112 10.82 5.44 -6.14
C LEU A 112 12.12 6.13 -5.71
N LEU A 113 13.17 5.36 -5.42
CA LEU A 113 14.48 5.88 -5.02
C LEU A 113 15.07 6.80 -6.12
N ASN A 114 15.06 6.35 -7.37
CA ASN A 114 15.54 7.12 -8.53
C ASN A 114 14.76 8.42 -8.76
N ARG A 115 13.51 8.49 -8.28
CA ARG A 115 12.67 9.69 -8.33
C ARG A 115 12.75 10.54 -7.05
N GLY A 116 13.76 10.29 -6.21
CA GLY A 116 14.08 11.07 -5.02
C GLY A 116 13.12 10.85 -3.85
N LYS A 117 12.46 9.70 -3.80
CA LYS A 117 11.58 9.31 -2.69
C LYS A 117 12.39 8.60 -1.62
N GLU A 118 12.08 8.88 -0.37
CA GLU A 118 12.57 8.07 0.74
C GLU A 118 11.80 6.75 0.74
N VAL A 119 12.50 5.61 0.72
CA VAL A 119 11.91 4.28 0.78
C VAL A 119 12.43 3.59 2.04
N VAL A 120 11.52 3.08 2.86
CA VAL A 120 11.83 2.35 4.09
C VAL A 120 11.11 1.02 4.05
N VAL A 121 11.85 -0.09 4.16
CA VAL A 121 11.27 -1.43 4.28
C VAL A 121 11.39 -1.88 5.72
N LEU A 122 10.27 -2.25 6.34
CA LEU A 122 10.21 -2.65 7.75
C LEU A 122 10.55 -4.13 7.97
N ASP A 123 10.48 -4.93 6.90
CA ASP A 123 10.66 -6.40 6.95
C ASP A 123 9.68 -7.08 7.92
N ASN A 124 8.46 -6.53 8.02
CA ASN A 124 7.46 -6.90 9.01
C ASN A 124 6.95 -8.33 8.80
N GLU A 125 7.08 -9.14 9.84
CA GLU A 125 6.78 -10.58 9.78
C GLU A 125 5.27 -10.87 9.60
N GLU A 126 4.40 -10.05 10.19
CA GLU A 126 2.96 -10.23 10.05
C GLU A 126 2.48 -9.94 8.61
N CYS A 127 3.05 -8.93 7.95
CA CYS A 127 2.78 -8.65 6.53
C CYS A 127 3.17 -9.85 5.64
N LYS A 128 4.36 -10.42 5.87
CA LYS A 128 4.84 -11.58 5.10
C LYS A 128 3.92 -12.76 5.27
N GLN A 129 3.54 -13.09 6.50
CA GLN A 129 2.69 -14.24 6.78
C GLN A 129 1.30 -14.10 6.17
N LEU A 130 0.72 -12.89 6.17
CA LEU A 130 -0.55 -12.62 5.49
C LEU A 130 -0.45 -12.87 3.98
N MET A 131 0.60 -12.35 3.34
CA MET A 131 0.81 -12.51 1.90
C MET A 131 1.16 -13.95 1.52
N GLU A 132 2.08 -14.60 2.23
CA GLU A 132 2.45 -16.01 2.01
C GLU A 132 1.22 -16.92 2.09
N LYS A 133 0.38 -16.73 3.12
CA LYS A 133 -0.85 -17.49 3.27
C LYS A 133 -1.79 -17.26 2.08
N PHE A 134 -2.01 -16.01 1.69
CA PHE A 134 -2.91 -15.67 0.60
C PHE A 134 -2.43 -16.21 -0.75
N ILE A 135 -1.15 -16.03 -1.09
CA ILE A 135 -0.55 -16.52 -2.34
C ILE A 135 -0.66 -18.05 -2.41
N LYS A 136 -0.44 -18.74 -1.29
CA LYS A 136 -0.58 -20.21 -1.22
C LYS A 136 -2.04 -20.67 -1.40
N GLU A 137 -2.99 -19.97 -0.79
CA GLU A 137 -4.41 -20.35 -0.81
C GLU A 137 -5.13 -19.93 -2.10
N LYS A 138 -4.70 -18.82 -2.73
CA LYS A 138 -5.36 -18.20 -3.89
C LYS A 138 -4.36 -17.70 -4.95
N PRO A 139 -3.51 -18.58 -5.52
CA PRO A 139 -2.46 -18.19 -6.45
C PRO A 139 -3.00 -17.56 -7.74
N GLU A 140 -4.14 -18.02 -8.27
CA GLU A 140 -4.71 -17.42 -9.49
C GLU A 140 -5.18 -15.98 -9.25
N LEU A 141 -5.78 -15.71 -8.10
CA LEU A 141 -6.23 -14.37 -7.73
C LEU A 141 -5.06 -13.42 -7.48
N TRP A 142 -3.97 -13.92 -6.90
CA TRP A 142 -2.74 -13.14 -6.79
C TRP A 142 -2.19 -12.76 -8.17
N ASN A 143 -2.06 -13.73 -9.08
CA ASN A 143 -1.57 -13.48 -10.43
C ASN A 143 -2.47 -12.49 -11.19
N GLU A 144 -3.79 -12.57 -11.00
CA GLU A 144 -4.73 -11.59 -11.56
C GLU A 144 -4.48 -10.16 -11.04
N ASP A 145 -4.13 -10.00 -9.76
CA ASP A 145 -3.88 -8.69 -9.14
C ASP A 145 -2.62 -8.01 -9.67
N ILE A 146 -1.62 -8.80 -10.09
CA ILE A 146 -0.36 -8.28 -10.66
C ILE A 146 -0.22 -8.51 -12.17
N ALA A 147 -1.27 -9.01 -12.83
CA ALA A 147 -1.34 -9.26 -14.28
C ALA A 147 -0.23 -10.18 -14.83
N VAL A 148 0.00 -11.33 -14.17
CA VAL A 148 0.97 -12.37 -14.57
C VAL A 148 0.27 -13.64 -15.04
#